data_AF-A0A1M4UKK0-F1
#
_entry.id   AF-A0A1M4UKK0-F1
#
_cell.length_a   1.000
_cell.length_b   1.000
_cell.length_c   1.000
_cell.angle_alpha   90.00
_cell.angle_beta   90.00
_cell.angle_gamma   90.00
#
_symmetry.space_group_name_H-M   'P 1'
#
loop_
_entity.id
_entity.type
_entity.pdbx_description
1 polymer ?
#
loop_
_entity_poly.entity_id
_entity_poly.type
_entity_poly.pdbx_seq_one_letter_code
_entity_poly.pdbx_strand_id
1 'polypeptide(L)'
;MKPRYSLFYIFMMLLSGCTNRVNSVQALTQWDKAYGQCLAQEQNSSVRFPEDNAWFNSLSSIQKKHVVLYIYQEKMYQCSARQQAQLKQALTAENNQTLLKLFRDMRFLSTPDKTLVENIDPVQLHRLSQSISIFNLGKVAAQLHFRGR
;
A
#
# COMPACT_ATOMS: atom_id res chain seq x y z
N MET A 1 15.94 8.65 -61.61
CA MET A 1 15.00 8.03 -60.64
C MET A 1 15.52 8.29 -59.23
N LYS A 2 14.66 8.80 -58.34
CA LYS A 2 14.94 8.99 -56.90
C LYS A 2 15.04 7.63 -56.19
N PRO A 3 15.67 7.59 -55.00
CA PRO A 3 14.81 7.54 -53.83
C PRO A 3 15.22 8.60 -52.78
N ARG A 4 14.32 9.56 -52.55
CA ARG A 4 14.33 10.48 -51.41
C ARG A 4 13.37 9.89 -50.35
N TYR A 5 13.73 8.77 -49.72
CA TYR A 5 12.85 8.10 -48.75
C TYR A 5 13.49 7.86 -47.38
N SER A 6 14.78 8.19 -47.18
CA SER A 6 15.48 7.89 -45.92
C SER A 6 15.17 8.86 -44.76
N LEU A 7 14.91 10.15 -45.05
CA LEU A 7 14.59 11.15 -43.99
C LEU A 7 13.16 11.06 -43.45
N PHE A 8 12.22 10.44 -44.17
CA PHE A 8 10.81 10.40 -43.78
C PHE A 8 10.55 9.37 -42.66
N TYR A 9 11.33 8.28 -42.61
CA TYR A 9 11.20 7.23 -41.58
C TYR A 9 11.73 7.68 -40.20
N ILE A 10 12.71 8.58 -40.16
CA ILE A 10 13.26 9.12 -38.90
C ILE A 10 12.26 10.09 -38.25
N PHE A 11 11.48 10.83 -39.04
CA PHE A 11 10.49 11.78 -38.52
C PHE A 11 9.24 11.10 -37.94
N MET A 12 8.84 9.92 -38.46
CA MET A 12 7.70 9.16 -37.91
C MET A 12 7.99 8.51 -36.55
N MET A 13 9.25 8.24 -36.19
CA MET A 13 9.58 7.69 -34.86
C MET A 13 9.49 8.71 -33.72
N LEU A 14 9.46 10.02 -34.03
CA LEU A 14 9.40 11.08 -33.03
C LEU A 14 7.96 11.44 -32.60
N LEU A 15 6.93 10.89 -33.25
CA LEU A 15 5.53 11.25 -33.02
C LEU A 15 4.73 10.23 -32.18
N SER A 16 5.32 9.10 -31.78
CA SER A 16 4.65 8.06 -30.97
C SER A 16 4.75 8.30 -29.45
N GLY A 17 5.17 9.48 -29.01
CA GLY A 17 5.54 9.76 -27.62
C GLY A 17 4.57 10.58 -26.77
N CYS A 18 3.29 10.76 -27.15
CA CYS A 18 2.30 11.32 -26.23
C CYS A 18 1.95 10.28 -25.17
N THR A 19 2.77 10.18 -24.12
CA THR A 19 2.39 9.46 -22.92
C THR A 19 1.16 10.17 -22.36
N ASN A 20 -0.03 9.56 -22.41
CA ASN A 20 -1.19 10.06 -21.68
C ASN A 20 -0.84 10.00 -20.18
N ARG A 21 -0.27 11.09 -19.67
CA ARG A 21 0.04 11.23 -18.24
C ARG A 21 -1.30 11.32 -17.51
N VAL A 22 -1.51 10.41 -16.56
CA VAL A 22 -2.67 10.45 -15.67
C VAL A 22 -2.55 11.72 -14.83
N ASN A 23 -3.52 12.62 -14.94
CA ASN A 23 -3.56 13.84 -14.13
C ASN A 23 -3.96 13.53 -12.67
N SER A 24 -3.78 14.48 -11.76
CA SER A 24 -4.03 14.26 -10.33
C SER A 24 -5.48 13.87 -10.02
N VAL A 25 -6.46 14.40 -10.74
CA VAL A 25 -7.88 14.07 -10.56
C VAL A 25 -8.15 12.61 -10.93
N GLN A 26 -7.68 12.17 -12.10
CA GLN A 26 -7.81 10.78 -12.54
C GLN A 26 -7.07 9.83 -11.60
N ALA A 27 -5.86 10.19 -11.16
CA ALA A 27 -5.09 9.39 -10.22
C ALA A 27 -5.79 9.30 -8.86
N LEU A 28 -6.43 10.38 -8.41
CA LEU A 28 -7.21 10.42 -7.18
C LEU A 28 -8.43 9.50 -7.28
N THR A 29 -9.18 9.55 -8.38
CA THR A 29 -10.32 8.64 -8.62
C THR A 29 -9.88 7.17 -8.64
N GLN A 30 -8.74 6.87 -9.26
CA GLN A 30 -8.20 5.50 -9.29
C GLN A 30 -7.77 5.03 -7.91
N TRP A 31 -7.11 5.89 -7.13
CA TRP A 31 -6.73 5.60 -5.75
C TRP A 31 -7.94 5.39 -4.85
N ASP A 32 -8.94 6.28 -4.91
CA ASP A 32 -10.15 6.19 -4.10
C ASP A 32 -10.88 4.86 -4.34
N LYS A 33 -11.06 4.48 -5.62
CA LYS A 33 -11.64 3.19 -5.98
C LYS A 33 -10.83 2.01 -5.43
N ALA A 34 -9.51 2.02 -5.60
CA ALA A 34 -8.66 0.92 -5.13
C ALA A 34 -8.65 0.82 -3.60
N TYR A 35 -8.52 1.95 -2.90
CA TYR A 35 -8.55 2.01 -1.45
C TYR A 35 -9.91 1.55 -0.89
N GLY A 36 -11.02 1.96 -1.51
CA GLY A 36 -12.36 1.49 -1.17
C GLY A 36 -12.53 -0.02 -1.33
N GLN A 37 -11.94 -0.62 -2.37
CA GLN A 37 -11.91 -2.08 -2.54
C GLN A 37 -11.11 -2.77 -1.43
N CYS A 38 -9.97 -2.20 -1.03
CA CYS A 38 -9.17 -2.70 0.09
C CYS A 38 -9.93 -2.65 1.41
N LEU A 39 -10.65 -1.55 1.68
CA LEU A 39 -11.51 -1.42 2.86
C LEU A 39 -12.65 -2.45 2.83
N ALA A 40 -13.29 -2.66 1.69
CA ALA A 40 -14.34 -3.68 1.57
C ALA A 40 -13.78 -5.09 1.81
N GLN A 41 -12.57 -5.40 1.33
CA GLN A 41 -11.90 -6.66 1.60
C GLN A 41 -11.56 -6.83 3.09
N GLU A 42 -11.06 -5.77 3.74
CA GLU A 42 -10.79 -5.73 5.18
C GLU A 42 -12.05 -6.01 6.01
N GLN A 43 -13.15 -5.30 5.71
CA GLN A 43 -14.39 -5.39 6.48
C GLN A 43 -15.03 -6.79 6.36
N ASN A 44 -15.02 -7.34 5.15
CA ASN A 44 -15.59 -8.65 4.85
C ASN A 44 -14.64 -9.82 5.16
N SER A 45 -13.39 -9.55 5.56
CA SER A 45 -12.41 -10.58 5.81
C SER A 45 -12.83 -11.50 6.96
N SER A 46 -12.71 -12.80 6.73
CA SER A 46 -12.82 -13.89 7.72
C SER A 46 -11.46 -14.45 8.14
N VAL A 47 -10.37 -13.84 7.65
CA VAL A 47 -9.00 -14.26 7.95
C VAL A 47 -8.76 -14.20 9.45
N ARG A 48 -8.25 -15.30 10.00
CA ARG A 48 -7.83 -15.41 11.39
C ARG A 48 -6.33 -15.16 11.48
N PHE A 49 -5.90 -14.54 12.57
CA PHE A 49 -4.48 -14.46 12.89
C PHE A 49 -3.99 -15.85 13.36
N PRO A 50 -2.77 -16.30 12.99
CA PRO A 50 -2.26 -17.62 13.33
C PRO A 50 -1.85 -17.68 14.81
N GLU A 51 -2.79 -18.12 15.65
CA GLU A 51 -2.65 -18.23 17.11
C GLU A 51 -1.67 -19.33 17.54
N ASP A 52 -1.33 -20.26 16.65
CA ASP A 52 -0.39 -21.36 16.88
C ASP A 52 1.07 -21.00 16.56
N ASN A 53 1.33 -19.78 16.06
CA ASN A 53 2.68 -19.34 15.74
C ASN A 53 3.53 -19.17 17.01
N ALA A 54 4.46 -20.11 17.23
CA ALA A 54 5.31 -20.15 18.44
C ALA A 54 6.13 -18.86 18.65
N TRP A 55 6.68 -18.29 17.57
CA TRP A 55 7.43 -17.04 17.65
C TRP A 55 6.54 -15.88 18.10
N PHE A 56 5.40 -15.69 17.43
CA PHE A 56 4.44 -14.64 17.80
C PHE A 56 3.99 -14.80 19.25
N ASN A 57 3.76 -16.04 19.69
CA ASN A 57 3.34 -16.34 21.06
C ASN A 57 4.39 -16.02 22.12
N SER A 58 5.68 -16.07 21.77
CA SER A 58 6.79 -15.72 22.66
C SER A 58 6.92 -14.21 22.92
N LEU A 59 6.29 -13.37 22.10
CA LEU A 59 6.35 -11.91 22.24
C LEU A 59 5.57 -11.41 23.47
N SER A 60 6.00 -10.28 24.02
CA SER A 60 5.21 -9.58 25.05
C SER A 60 3.86 -9.09 24.50
N SER A 61 2.90 -8.81 25.38
CA SER A 61 1.56 -8.33 24.97
C SER A 61 1.61 -7.08 24.08
N ILE A 62 2.48 -6.11 24.42
CA ILE A 62 2.65 -4.89 23.60
C ILE A 62 3.28 -5.22 22.25
N GLN A 63 4.31 -6.06 22.20
CA GLN A 63 4.92 -6.49 20.95
C GLN A 63 3.93 -7.23 20.04
N LYS A 64 3.05 -8.09 20.60
CA LYS A 64 1.98 -8.74 19.85
C LYS A 64 1.03 -7.72 19.20
N LYS A 65 0.59 -6.71 19.96
CA LYS A 65 -0.26 -5.62 19.45
C LYS A 65 0.43 -4.85 18.33
N HIS A 66 1.71 -4.52 18.51
CA HIS A 66 2.50 -3.82 17.50
C HIS A 66 2.68 -4.64 16.22
N VAL A 67 2.98 -5.93 16.33
CA VAL A 67 3.11 -6.83 15.17
C VAL A 67 1.79 -6.90 14.40
N VAL A 68 0.67 -7.09 15.09
CA VAL A 68 -0.66 -7.13 14.44
C VAL A 68 -0.96 -5.80 13.74
N LEU A 69 -0.72 -4.67 14.40
CA LEU A 69 -0.95 -3.35 13.81
C LEU A 69 -0.04 -3.08 12.61
N TYR A 70 1.23 -3.47 12.69
CA TYR A 70 2.18 -3.32 11.60
C TYR A 70 1.78 -4.15 10.38
N ILE A 71 1.47 -5.44 10.57
CA ILE A 71 1.03 -6.31 9.47
C ILE A 71 -0.28 -5.76 8.89
N TYR A 72 -1.22 -5.28 9.71
CA TYR A 72 -2.43 -4.62 9.21
C TYR A 72 -2.10 -3.43 8.29
N GLN A 73 -1.24 -2.51 8.73
CA GLN A 73 -0.81 -1.37 7.91
C GLN A 73 -0.13 -1.83 6.63
N GLU A 74 0.70 -2.87 6.69
CA GLU A 74 1.38 -3.45 5.53
C GLU A 74 0.39 -4.01 4.52
N LYS A 75 -0.62 -4.77 4.96
CA LYS A 75 -1.64 -5.34 4.07
C LYS A 75 -2.51 -4.26 3.42
N MET A 76 -2.91 -3.25 4.19
CA MET A 76 -3.67 -2.11 3.65
C MET A 76 -2.84 -1.30 2.66
N TYR A 77 -1.56 -1.08 2.94
CA TYR A 77 -0.64 -0.39 2.05
C TYR A 77 -0.43 -1.18 0.75
N GLN A 78 -0.08 -2.45 0.84
CA GLN A 78 0.18 -3.33 -0.31
C GLN A 78 -1.02 -3.43 -1.25
N CYS A 79 -2.24 -3.46 -0.71
CA CYS A 79 -3.47 -3.61 -1.48
C CYS A 79 -3.69 -2.50 -2.54
N SER A 80 -3.25 -1.27 -2.26
CA SER A 80 -3.42 -0.12 -3.17
C SER A 80 -2.10 0.56 -3.56
N ALA A 81 -0.95 -0.12 -3.34
CA ALA A 81 0.38 0.48 -3.49
C ALA A 81 0.63 1.10 -4.87
N ARG A 82 0.14 0.46 -5.94
CA ARG A 82 0.27 0.99 -7.30
C ARG A 82 -0.44 2.33 -7.46
N GLN A 83 -1.70 2.41 -7.02
CA GLN A 83 -2.50 3.63 -7.15
C GLN A 83 -2.00 4.73 -6.22
N GLN A 84 -1.50 4.38 -5.03
CA GLN A 84 -0.83 5.33 -4.14
C GLN A 84 0.40 5.96 -4.81
N ALA A 85 1.24 5.14 -5.47
CA ALA A 85 2.40 5.64 -6.21
C ALA A 85 2.00 6.55 -7.38
N GLN A 86 0.97 6.17 -8.14
CA GLN A 86 0.44 6.98 -9.24
C GLN A 86 -0.12 8.31 -8.76
N LEU A 87 -0.89 8.32 -7.67
CA LEU A 87 -1.42 9.55 -7.07
C LEU A 87 -0.30 10.46 -6.58
N LYS A 88 0.68 9.91 -5.84
CA LYS A 88 1.84 10.69 -5.39
C LYS A 88 2.60 11.31 -6.57
N GLN A 89 2.81 10.53 -7.64
CA GLN A 89 3.48 11.01 -8.85
C GLN A 89 2.70 12.14 -9.53
N ALA A 90 1.40 11.97 -9.73
CA ALA A 90 0.56 12.98 -10.38
C ALA A 90 0.48 14.28 -9.57
N LEU A 91 0.28 14.19 -8.26
CA LEU A 91 0.27 15.36 -7.37
C LEU A 91 1.62 16.09 -7.34
N THR A 92 2.73 15.34 -7.39
CA THR A 92 4.08 15.93 -7.46
C THR A 92 4.31 16.64 -8.79
N ALA A 93 3.90 16.02 -9.91
CA ALA A 93 4.05 16.58 -11.25
C ALA A 93 3.25 17.89 -11.44
N GLU A 94 2.12 18.02 -10.76
CA GLU A 94 1.27 19.21 -10.78
C GLU A 94 1.58 20.20 -9.64
N ASN A 95 2.64 19.96 -8.86
CA ASN A 95 3.04 20.77 -7.72
C ASN A 95 1.91 21.03 -6.70
N ASN A 96 1.04 20.04 -6.49
CA ASN A 96 -0.10 20.17 -5.57
C ASN A 96 0.33 19.87 -4.12
N GLN A 97 1.03 20.82 -3.52
CA GLN A 97 1.59 20.67 -2.16
C GLN A 97 0.52 20.49 -1.07
N THR A 98 -0.66 21.10 -1.25
CA THR A 98 -1.78 20.98 -0.30
C THR A 98 -2.26 19.54 -0.19
N LEU A 99 -2.53 18.88 -1.32
CA LEU A 99 -2.96 17.48 -1.29
C LEU A 99 -1.81 16.55 -0.88
N LEU A 100 -0.57 16.80 -1.32
CA LEU A 100 0.59 16.02 -0.85
C LEU A 100 0.76 16.08 0.67
N LYS A 101 0.52 17.24 1.28
CA LYS A 101 0.54 17.41 2.74
C LYS A 101 -0.62 16.66 3.38
N LEU A 102 -1.85 16.85 2.91
CA LEU A 102 -3.03 16.17 3.42
C LEU A 102 -2.86 14.64 3.45
N PHE A 103 -2.45 14.05 2.33
CA PHE A 103 -2.25 12.60 2.22
C PHE A 103 -1.11 12.07 3.10
N ARG A 104 -0.09 12.89 3.37
CA ARG A 104 1.01 12.56 4.27
C ARG A 104 0.57 12.60 5.73
N ASP A 105 -0.12 13.67 6.12
CA ASP A 105 -0.60 13.87 7.50
C ASP A 105 -1.63 12.80 7.88
N MET A 106 -2.50 12.41 6.94
CA MET A 106 -3.45 11.31 7.10
C MET A 106 -2.82 9.92 6.91
N ARG A 107 -1.52 9.86 6.57
CA ARG A 107 -0.75 8.62 6.35
C ARG A 107 -1.30 7.67 5.27
N PHE A 108 -2.21 8.12 4.41
CA PHE A 108 -2.83 7.30 3.37
C PHE A 108 -1.87 6.88 2.25
N LEU A 109 -0.79 7.65 2.03
CA LEU A 109 0.27 7.35 1.05
C LEU A 109 1.58 6.94 1.72
N SER A 110 1.56 6.71 3.04
CA SER A 110 2.74 6.42 3.83
C SER A 110 2.94 4.92 3.96
N THR A 111 4.20 4.50 3.96
CA THR A 111 4.57 3.13 4.28
C THR A 111 4.19 2.78 5.73
N PRO A 112 4.08 1.49 6.07
CA PRO A 112 3.84 1.04 7.43
C PRO A 112 4.83 1.64 8.44
N ASP A 113 4.34 1.87 9.65
CA ASP A 113 5.10 2.44 10.74
C ASP A 113 6.16 1.47 11.29
N LYS A 114 7.40 1.61 10.80
CA LYS A 114 8.50 0.73 11.22
C LYS A 114 8.82 0.85 12.70
N THR A 115 8.48 1.96 13.36
CA THR A 115 8.73 2.17 14.80
C THR A 115 7.99 1.14 15.67
N LEU A 116 6.87 0.60 15.18
CA LEU A 116 6.13 -0.46 15.86
C LEU A 116 6.96 -1.74 16.03
N VAL A 117 7.88 -2.00 15.10
CA VAL A 117 8.59 -3.27 14.96
C VAL A 117 10.11 -3.14 14.99
N GLU A 118 10.64 -2.01 15.45
CA GLU A 118 12.11 -1.76 15.53
C GLU A 118 12.85 -2.83 16.34
N ASN A 119 12.22 -3.36 17.39
CA ASN A 119 12.79 -4.37 18.29
C ASN A 119 12.20 -5.78 18.05
N ILE A 120 11.69 -6.04 16.85
CA ILE A 120 11.09 -7.32 16.46
C ILE A 120 11.99 -8.00 15.43
N ASP A 121 12.13 -9.32 15.50
CA ASP A 121 12.85 -10.09 14.49
C ASP A 121 12.23 -9.87 13.10
N PRO A 122 12.93 -9.23 12.15
CA PRO A 122 12.37 -8.86 10.86
C PRO A 122 12.13 -10.06 9.95
N VAL A 123 12.89 -11.16 10.12
CA VAL A 123 12.73 -12.38 9.33
C VAL A 123 11.45 -13.09 9.75
N GLN A 124 11.21 -13.20 11.05
CA GLN A 124 9.99 -13.82 11.57
C GLN A 124 8.75 -12.97 11.27
N LEU A 125 8.85 -11.65 11.42
CA LEU A 125 7.79 -10.72 11.05
C LEU A 125 7.43 -10.84 9.58
N HIS A 126 8.42 -10.88 8.69
CA HIS A 126 8.20 -11.04 7.26
C HIS A 126 7.51 -12.37 6.94
N ARG A 127 7.99 -13.49 7.50
CA ARG A 127 7.37 -14.82 7.33
C ARG A 127 5.92 -14.83 7.79
N LEU A 128 5.64 -14.29 8.97
CA LEU A 128 4.29 -14.20 9.51
C LEU A 128 3.40 -13.34 8.60
N SER A 129 3.90 -12.18 8.16
CA SER A 129 3.15 -11.34 7.22
C SER A 129 2.83 -12.08 5.92
N GLN A 130 3.78 -12.80 5.32
CA GLN A 130 3.53 -13.55 4.09
C GLN A 130 2.45 -14.63 4.25
N SER A 131 2.29 -15.20 5.44
CA SER A 131 1.25 -16.21 5.71
C SER A 131 -0.17 -15.65 5.89
N ILE A 132 -0.34 -14.33 5.96
CA ILE A 132 -1.63 -13.70 6.28
C ILE A 132 -2.01 -12.72 5.18
N SER A 133 -3.24 -12.84 4.67
CA SER A 133 -3.82 -11.89 3.72
C SER A 133 -4.49 -10.71 4.46
N ILE A 134 -5.15 -9.80 3.74
CA ILE A 134 -5.89 -8.68 4.37
C ILE A 134 -6.90 -9.25 5.37
N PHE A 135 -6.84 -8.76 6.61
CA PHE A 135 -7.68 -9.21 7.71
C PHE A 135 -8.38 -8.03 8.38
N ASN A 136 -9.51 -8.31 9.03
CA ASN A 136 -10.20 -7.32 9.81
C ASN A 136 -9.49 -7.07 11.14
N LEU A 137 -8.99 -5.86 11.38
CA LEU A 137 -8.21 -5.56 12.58
C LEU A 137 -9.03 -5.75 13.86
N GLY A 138 -10.31 -5.35 13.83
CA GLY A 138 -11.22 -5.49 14.97
C GLY A 138 -11.49 -6.94 15.35
N LYS A 139 -11.72 -7.81 14.35
CA LYS A 139 -11.92 -9.26 14.57
C LYS A 139 -10.66 -9.92 15.11
N VAL A 140 -9.49 -9.61 14.53
CA VAL A 140 -8.20 -10.14 15.01
C VAL A 140 -7.89 -9.66 16.43
N ALA A 141 -8.13 -8.38 16.74
CA ALA A 141 -7.94 -7.86 18.11
C ALA A 141 -8.87 -8.56 19.13
N ALA A 142 -10.09 -8.91 18.73
CA ALA A 142 -11.01 -9.67 19.57
C ALA A 142 -10.55 -11.14 19.72
N GLN A 143 -10.16 -11.79 18.62
CA GLN A 143 -9.60 -13.15 18.60
C GLN A 143 -8.41 -13.27 19.55
N LEU A 144 -7.48 -12.32 19.51
CA LEU A 144 -6.27 -12.33 20.33
C LEU A 144 -6.46 -11.73 21.73
N HIS A 145 -7.70 -11.43 22.12
CA HIS A 145 -8.04 -10.86 23.44
C HIS A 145 -7.30 -9.55 23.79
N PHE A 146 -7.00 -8.70 22.80
CA PHE A 146 -6.33 -7.42 23.02
C PHE A 146 -7.22 -6.35 23.65
N ARG A 147 -8.54 -6.57 23.65
CA ARG A 147 -9.56 -5.65 24.19
C ARG A 147 -9.77 -5.77 25.70
N GLY A 148 -8.88 -6.44 26.44
CA GLY A 148 -9.00 -6.60 27.90
C GLY A 148 -7.68 -6.53 28.65
N ARG A 149 -7.42 -5.37 29.28
CA ARG A 149 -7.28 -5.11 30.73
C ARG A 149 -6.97 -3.62 30.89
#